data_AF-A0A968ZM51-F1
#
_entry.id   AF-A0A968ZM51-F1
#
_cell.length_a   1.000
_cell.length_b   1.000
_cell.length_c   1.000
_cell.angle_alpha   90.00
_cell.angle_beta   90.00
_cell.angle_gamma   90.00
#
_symmetry.space_group_name_H-M   'P 1'
#
loop_
_entity.id
_entity.type
_entity.pdbx_description
1 polymer ?
#
loop_
_entity_poly.entity_id
_entity_poly.type
_entity_poly.pdbx_seq_one_letter_code
_entity_poly.pdbx_strand_id
1 'polypeptide(L)'
;MATTRPAYLNTLEEGLNFHTVDDLKKLLNLLPIQETPKRKAELIEAIAQHLLSVPKLKKIWKDLNELQQAVIAEAVHVNEGYYLPEQFQAKYDDLPEWESRTNRYRYNQPASTLDLFFYSFRNYDSVGHVLPDDLSEKLQAFVPEPKAITLESTDQPPESIQVEFRSYDYEARKRINTIEAVPVVCCPTEQAAQQDLLAVLRWCI
;
A
#
# COMPACT_ATOMS: atom_id res chain seq x y z
N MET A 1 14.53 -1.14 21.40
CA MET A 1 15.19 -0.66 20.16
C MET A 1 14.23 0.29 19.51
N ALA A 2 14.56 1.58 19.44
CA ALA A 2 13.72 2.57 18.77
C ALA A 2 13.85 2.33 17.27
N THR A 3 12.83 1.73 16.65
CA THR A 3 12.68 1.71 15.20
C THR A 3 12.51 3.15 14.76
N THR A 4 13.58 3.72 14.20
CA THR A 4 13.59 5.06 13.63
C THR A 4 12.60 5.08 12.48
N ARG A 5 11.41 5.65 12.70
CA ARG A 5 10.33 5.84 11.74
C ARG A 5 10.89 6.58 10.50
N PRO A 6 11.11 5.92 9.34
CA PRO A 6 11.73 6.57 8.18
C PRO A 6 10.82 7.65 7.58
N ALA A 7 11.13 8.92 7.87
CA ALA A 7 10.63 10.17 7.25
C ALA A 7 9.38 10.02 6.36
N TYR A 8 8.24 9.89 7.04
CA TYR A 8 6.89 9.89 6.49
C TYR A 8 6.47 11.34 6.27
N LEU A 9 5.55 11.58 5.34
CA LEU A 9 4.92 12.88 5.23
C LEU A 9 4.31 13.23 6.60
N ASN A 10 4.87 14.21 7.30
CA ASN A 10 4.44 14.52 8.67
C ASN A 10 3.07 15.18 8.65
N THR A 11 2.82 15.98 7.62
CA THR A 11 1.59 16.76 7.48
C THR A 11 0.92 16.52 6.14
N LEU A 12 -0.40 16.61 6.16
CA LEU A 12 -1.23 16.61 4.97
C LEU A 12 -0.88 17.75 4.00
N GLU A 13 -0.52 18.92 4.54
CA GLU A 13 -0.14 20.08 3.74
C GLU A 13 1.15 19.84 2.94
N GLU A 14 2.14 19.16 3.53
CA GLU A 14 3.35 18.74 2.82
C GLU A 14 3.01 17.83 1.63
N GLY A 15 2.14 16.84 1.83
CA GLY A 15 1.66 15.94 0.78
C GLY A 15 0.95 16.67 -0.35
N LEU A 16 0.03 17.59 0.01
CA LEU A 16 -0.72 18.41 -0.96
C LEU A 16 0.18 19.38 -1.74
N ASN A 17 1.31 19.81 -1.17
CA ASN A 17 2.22 20.72 -1.86
C ASN A 17 2.91 20.07 -3.07
N PHE A 18 3.02 18.74 -3.12
CA PHE A 18 3.55 18.03 -4.29
C PHE A 18 2.59 18.04 -5.50
N HIS A 19 1.32 18.37 -5.29
CA HIS A 19 0.33 18.44 -6.37
C HIS A 19 0.39 19.78 -7.14
N THR A 20 0.00 19.72 -8.41
CA THR A 20 -0.22 20.92 -9.23
C THR A 20 -1.56 21.58 -8.88
N VAL A 21 -1.75 22.84 -9.29
CA VAL A 21 -3.02 23.56 -9.08
C VAL A 21 -4.19 22.83 -9.73
N ASP A 22 -3.98 22.22 -10.89
CA ASP A 22 -5.03 21.48 -11.60
C ASP A 22 -5.37 20.17 -10.88
N ASP A 23 -4.38 19.46 -10.32
CA ASP A 23 -4.63 18.29 -9.48
C ASP A 23 -5.38 18.67 -8.21
N LEU A 24 -4.99 19.76 -7.53
CA LEU A 24 -5.67 20.27 -6.35
C LEU A 24 -7.14 20.64 -6.64
N LYS A 25 -7.44 21.23 -7.81
CA LYS A 25 -8.82 21.50 -8.22
C LYS A 25 -9.63 20.22 -8.42
N LYS A 26 -9.02 19.16 -8.99
CA LYS A 26 -9.69 17.87 -9.13
C LYS A 26 -9.98 17.25 -7.77
N LEU A 27 -9.05 17.33 -6.82
CA LEU A 27 -9.26 16.88 -5.44
C LEU A 27 -10.36 17.70 -4.74
N LEU A 28 -10.37 19.03 -4.93
CA LEU A 28 -11.38 19.92 -4.37
C LEU A 28 -12.79 19.54 -4.87
N ASN A 29 -12.93 19.17 -6.14
CA ASN A 29 -14.21 18.76 -6.73
C ASN A 29 -14.78 17.47 -6.12
N LEU A 30 -13.96 16.65 -5.44
CA LEU A 30 -14.42 15.48 -4.69
C LEU A 30 -15.02 15.86 -3.32
N LEU A 31 -14.75 17.07 -2.84
CA LEU A 31 -15.20 17.56 -1.55
C LEU A 31 -16.40 18.50 -1.73
N PRO A 32 -17.36 18.51 -0.79
CA PRO A 32 -18.52 19.40 -0.83
C PRO A 32 -18.14 20.84 -0.41
N ILE A 33 -17.11 21.42 -1.04
CA ILE A 33 -16.61 22.78 -0.78
C ILE A 33 -17.17 23.70 -1.87
N GLN A 34 -17.95 24.71 -1.47
CA GLN A 34 -18.57 25.65 -2.40
C GLN A 34 -17.62 26.76 -2.87
N GLU A 35 -16.65 27.11 -2.03
CA GLU A 35 -15.64 28.10 -2.36
C GLU A 35 -14.54 27.43 -3.19
N THR A 36 -14.23 27.99 -4.35
CA THR A 36 -13.11 27.54 -5.19
C THR A 36 -12.00 28.58 -5.15
N PRO A 37 -11.06 28.49 -4.18
CA PRO A 37 -9.94 29.40 -4.11
C PRO A 37 -9.13 29.38 -5.40
N LYS A 38 -8.52 30.52 -5.74
CA LYS A 38 -7.73 30.64 -6.97
C LYS A 38 -6.25 30.39 -6.74
N ARG A 39 -5.76 30.57 -5.50
CA ARG A 39 -4.35 30.41 -5.16
C ARG A 39 -4.04 29.00 -4.66
N LYS A 40 -2.86 28.50 -5.00
CA LYS A 40 -2.39 27.16 -4.58
C LYS A 40 -2.45 26.98 -3.05
N ALA A 41 -1.96 27.97 -2.30
CA ALA A 41 -1.94 27.90 -0.84
C ALA A 41 -3.36 27.81 -0.25
N GLU A 42 -4.30 28.62 -0.74
CA GLU A 42 -5.70 28.60 -0.29
C GLU A 42 -6.40 27.28 -0.66
N LEU A 43 -6.05 26.68 -1.81
CA LEU A 43 -6.55 25.35 -2.20
C LEU A 43 -6.06 24.27 -1.24
N ILE A 44 -4.77 24.28 -0.89
CA ILE A 44 -4.17 23.33 0.05
C ILE A 44 -4.83 23.47 1.41
N GLU A 45 -4.96 24.71 1.92
CA GLU A 45 -5.55 24.98 3.22
C GLU A 45 -7.02 24.53 3.27
N ALA A 46 -7.83 24.82 2.25
CA ALA A 46 -9.23 24.41 2.21
C ALA A 46 -9.39 22.88 2.22
N ILE A 47 -8.55 22.16 1.47
CA ILE A 47 -8.55 20.69 1.44
C ILE A 47 -8.09 20.14 2.80
N ALA A 48 -6.99 20.67 3.33
CA ALA A 48 -6.42 20.23 4.61
C ALA A 48 -7.41 20.44 5.77
N GLN A 49 -8.02 21.62 5.87
CA GLN A 49 -9.05 21.90 6.88
C GLN A 49 -10.26 20.97 6.77
N HIS A 50 -10.63 20.57 5.55
CA HIS A 50 -11.74 19.64 5.34
C HIS A 50 -11.39 18.22 5.77
N LEU A 51 -10.21 17.70 5.41
CA LEU A 51 -9.77 16.35 5.74
C LEU A 51 -9.36 16.19 7.21
N LEU A 52 -8.76 17.21 7.82
CA LEU A 52 -8.38 17.18 9.24
C LEU A 52 -9.57 17.33 10.20
N SER A 53 -10.77 17.65 9.67
CA SER A 53 -12.00 17.74 10.44
C SER A 53 -12.65 16.36 10.60
N VAL A 54 -12.58 15.79 11.81
CA VAL A 54 -13.13 14.46 12.16
C VAL A 54 -14.56 14.21 11.63
N PRO A 55 -15.56 15.11 11.79
CA PRO A 55 -16.91 14.85 11.29
C PRO A 55 -16.97 14.76 9.76
N LYS A 56 -16.19 15.58 9.06
CA LYS A 56 -16.12 15.57 7.59
C LYS A 56 -15.36 14.35 7.10
N LEU A 57 -14.26 14.01 7.75
CA LEU A 57 -13.46 12.81 7.46
C LEU A 57 -14.27 11.52 7.65
N LYS A 58 -15.05 11.42 8.73
CA LYS A 58 -15.98 10.29 8.96
C LYS A 58 -17.04 10.15 7.89
N LYS A 59 -17.49 11.27 7.30
CA LYS A 59 -18.44 11.25 6.19
C LYS A 59 -17.79 10.66 4.95
N ILE A 60 -16.61 11.15 4.57
CA ILE A 60 -15.84 10.64 3.43
C ILE A 60 -15.57 9.14 3.63
N TRP A 61 -15.13 8.73 4.82
CA TRP A 61 -14.90 7.33 5.17
C TRP A 61 -16.12 6.43 4.90
N LYS A 62 -17.31 6.87 5.30
CA LYS A 62 -18.56 6.10 5.08
C LYS A 62 -18.96 5.99 3.61
N ASP A 63 -18.55 6.96 2.79
CA ASP A 63 -18.84 6.98 1.36
C ASP A 63 -17.85 6.11 0.55
N LEU A 64 -16.78 5.60 1.18
CA LEU A 64 -15.80 4.70 0.55
C LEU A 64 -16.34 3.27 0.41
N ASN A 65 -15.95 2.60 -0.68
CA ASN A 65 -16.21 1.17 -0.89
C ASN A 65 -15.41 0.31 0.11
N GLU A 66 -15.87 -0.93 0.34
CA GLU A 66 -15.23 -1.85 1.29
C GLU A 66 -13.73 -2.06 1.03
N LEU A 67 -13.33 -2.25 -0.24
CA LEU A 67 -11.91 -2.37 -0.61
C LEU A 67 -11.11 -1.08 -0.33
N GLN A 68 -11.71 0.09 -0.57
CA GLN A 68 -11.05 1.38 -0.31
C GLN A 68 -10.88 1.63 1.19
N GLN A 69 -11.89 1.24 1.99
CA GLN A 69 -11.79 1.26 3.45
C GLN A 69 -10.70 0.30 3.95
N ALA A 70 -10.63 -0.90 3.39
CA ALA A 70 -9.59 -1.87 3.73
C ALA A 70 -8.19 -1.31 3.46
N VAL A 71 -7.97 -0.70 2.29
CA VAL A 71 -6.68 -0.07 1.93
C VAL A 71 -6.22 0.95 2.99
N ILE A 72 -7.13 1.83 3.41
CA ILE A 72 -6.81 2.83 4.43
C ILE A 72 -6.61 2.18 5.80
N ALA A 73 -7.38 1.15 6.15
CA ALA A 73 -7.21 0.41 7.41
C ALA A 73 -5.85 -0.30 7.48
N GLU A 74 -5.39 -0.92 6.38
CA GLU A 74 -4.04 -1.50 6.29
C GLU A 74 -2.96 -0.43 6.45
N ALA A 75 -3.12 0.71 5.78
CA ALA A 75 -2.16 1.81 5.89
C ALA A 75 -2.09 2.35 7.32
N VAL A 76 -3.22 2.54 7.99
CA VAL A 76 -3.28 3.10 9.35
C VAL A 76 -2.73 2.11 10.40
N HIS A 77 -3.07 0.82 10.30
CA HIS A 77 -2.83 -0.14 11.38
C HIS A 77 -1.66 -1.10 11.15
N VAL A 78 -1.28 -1.38 9.90
CA VAL A 78 -0.32 -2.46 9.58
C VAL A 78 0.95 -1.92 8.93
N ASN A 79 0.82 -1.03 7.95
CA ASN A 79 1.92 -0.64 7.06
C ASN A 79 2.52 0.74 7.39
N GLU A 80 2.31 1.23 8.61
CA GLU A 80 2.84 2.53 9.09
C GLU A 80 2.53 3.71 8.16
N GLY A 81 1.42 3.69 7.43
CA GLY A 81 1.00 4.72 6.47
C GLY A 81 1.35 4.42 5.02
N TYR A 82 2.06 3.34 4.71
CA TYR A 82 2.33 2.94 3.33
C TYR A 82 1.17 2.15 2.72
N TYR A 83 0.88 2.48 1.47
CA TYR A 83 0.11 1.60 0.61
C TYR A 83 1.05 0.66 -0.17
N LEU A 84 0.89 -0.64 0.05
CA LEU A 84 1.68 -1.71 -0.56
C LEU A 84 0.75 -2.57 -1.43
N PRO A 85 0.67 -2.34 -2.75
CA PRO A 85 -0.30 -2.98 -3.62
C PRO A 85 -0.10 -4.50 -3.67
N GLU A 86 1.14 -4.99 -3.65
CA GLU A 86 1.43 -6.43 -3.70
C GLU A 86 0.93 -7.15 -2.44
N GLN A 87 1.13 -6.54 -1.26
CA GLN A 87 0.64 -7.11 0.01
C GLN A 87 -0.89 -7.07 0.09
N PHE A 88 -1.49 -5.98 -0.41
CA PHE A 88 -2.93 -5.85 -0.46
C PHE A 88 -3.56 -6.92 -1.37
N GLN A 89 -3.04 -7.06 -2.59
CA GLN A 89 -3.52 -8.07 -3.53
C GLN A 89 -3.41 -9.49 -2.97
N ALA A 90 -2.30 -9.82 -2.30
CA ALA A 90 -2.11 -11.13 -1.68
C ALA A 90 -3.09 -11.42 -0.53
N LYS A 91 -3.63 -10.38 0.11
CA LYS A 91 -4.52 -10.50 1.28
C LYS A 91 -6.00 -10.47 0.91
N TYR A 92 -6.36 -9.72 -0.13
CA TYR A 92 -7.74 -9.49 -0.54
C TYR A 92 -8.12 -10.14 -1.88
N ASP A 93 -7.16 -10.76 -2.57
CA ASP A 93 -7.29 -11.33 -3.93
C ASP A 93 -7.81 -10.35 -4.99
N ASP A 94 -7.83 -9.05 -4.67
CA ASP A 94 -8.33 -7.98 -5.52
C ASP A 94 -7.55 -6.68 -5.27
N LEU A 95 -7.62 -5.75 -6.22
CA LEU A 95 -7.02 -4.43 -6.14
C LEU A 95 -8.10 -3.34 -6.21
N PRO A 96 -7.96 -2.23 -5.49
CA PRO A 96 -8.88 -1.12 -5.64
C PRO A 96 -8.84 -0.60 -7.08
N GLU A 97 -9.99 -0.14 -7.61
CA GLU A 97 -10.08 0.48 -8.95
C GLU A 97 -9.05 1.62 -9.14
N TRP A 98 -8.56 2.19 -8.05
CA TRP A 98 -7.47 3.15 -7.98
C TRP A 98 -6.18 2.69 -8.68
N GLU A 99 -5.85 1.40 -8.66
CA GLU A 99 -4.66 0.83 -9.33
C GLU A 99 -4.82 0.69 -10.85
N SER A 100 -6.05 0.54 -11.35
CA SER A 100 -6.31 0.42 -12.79
C SER A 100 -5.95 1.69 -13.59
N ARG A 101 -5.63 2.78 -12.89
CA ARG A 101 -5.36 4.13 -13.41
C ARG A 101 -3.92 4.33 -13.92
N THR A 102 -3.13 3.27 -14.09
CA THR A 102 -1.70 3.27 -14.50
C THR A 102 -1.38 3.84 -15.90
N ASN A 103 -2.26 4.61 -16.54
CA ASN A 103 -1.97 5.20 -17.84
C ASN A 103 -0.81 6.21 -17.76
N ARG A 104 0.02 6.21 -18.80
CA ARG A 104 1.30 6.95 -18.93
C ARG A 104 1.15 8.48 -18.85
N TYR A 105 -0.08 8.98 -18.73
CA TYR A 105 -0.47 10.39 -18.71
C TYR A 105 -1.46 10.67 -17.57
N ARG A 106 -0.99 10.63 -16.31
CA ARG A 106 -1.78 10.92 -15.10
C ARG A 106 -2.51 12.27 -15.15
N TYR A 107 -2.00 13.26 -15.89
CA TYR A 107 -2.57 14.61 -15.94
C TYR A 107 -4.01 14.68 -16.47
N ASN A 108 -4.47 13.70 -17.28
CA ASN A 108 -5.82 13.71 -17.84
C ASN A 108 -6.81 12.78 -17.13
N GLN A 109 -6.40 12.17 -16.02
CA GLN A 109 -7.28 11.29 -15.28
C GLN A 109 -8.13 12.06 -14.26
N PRO A 110 -9.40 11.65 -14.04
CA PRO A 110 -10.24 12.22 -12.99
C PRO A 110 -9.62 11.93 -11.62
N ALA A 111 -9.83 12.74 -10.57
CA ALA A 111 -9.34 12.35 -9.23
C ALA A 111 -10.19 11.19 -8.66
N SER A 112 -9.55 10.28 -7.91
CA SER A 112 -10.21 9.23 -7.13
C SER A 112 -10.35 9.68 -5.67
N THR A 113 -11.31 9.12 -4.93
CA THR A 113 -11.46 9.36 -3.49
C THR A 113 -10.21 8.97 -2.70
N LEU A 114 -9.49 7.92 -3.12
CA LEU A 114 -8.21 7.52 -2.51
C LEU A 114 -7.07 8.53 -2.73
N ASP A 115 -7.13 9.37 -3.77
CA ASP A 115 -6.14 10.43 -4.00
C ASP A 115 -6.23 11.54 -2.92
N LEU A 116 -7.29 11.55 -2.10
CA LEU A 116 -7.41 12.44 -0.93
C LEU A 116 -6.60 11.95 0.29
N PHE A 117 -6.19 10.68 0.30
CA PHE A 117 -5.53 10.06 1.46
C PHE A 117 -4.06 9.75 1.17
N PHE A 118 -3.77 9.31 -0.05
CA PHE A 118 -2.44 8.82 -0.41
C PHE A 118 -1.70 9.75 -1.35
N TYR A 119 -0.52 10.20 -0.91
CA TYR A 119 0.32 11.11 -1.67
C TYR A 119 1.54 10.40 -2.21
N SER A 120 1.92 10.74 -3.45
CA SER A 120 3.14 10.21 -4.05
C SER A 120 4.33 10.83 -3.35
N PHE A 121 5.07 10.02 -2.59
CA PHE A 121 6.32 10.42 -1.98
C PHE A 121 7.47 9.66 -2.64
N ARG A 122 8.56 10.37 -2.92
CA ARG A 122 9.77 9.79 -3.50
C ARG A 122 10.93 10.08 -2.57
N ASN A 123 11.48 9.02 -1.98
CA ASN A 123 12.78 9.08 -1.30
C ASN A 123 13.86 8.43 -2.19
N TYR A 124 15.09 8.37 -1.70
CA TYR A 124 16.21 7.79 -2.45
C TYR A 124 16.03 6.28 -2.75
N ASP A 125 15.25 5.58 -1.93
CA ASP A 125 15.14 4.11 -1.96
C ASP A 125 13.80 3.58 -2.48
N SER A 126 12.78 4.43 -2.60
CA SER A 126 11.42 4.01 -2.95
C SER A 126 10.56 5.16 -3.51
N VAL A 127 9.66 4.79 -4.42
CA VAL A 127 8.54 5.62 -4.88
C VAL A 127 7.28 4.90 -4.43
N GLY A 128 6.47 5.57 -3.61
CA GLY A 128 5.30 4.94 -3.02
C GLY A 128 4.20 5.94 -2.71
N HIS A 129 3.06 5.39 -2.35
CA HIS A 129 1.89 6.12 -1.90
C HIS A 129 1.85 6.11 -0.37
N VAL A 130 1.89 7.29 0.24
CA VAL A 130 2.05 7.47 1.68
C VAL A 130 0.86 8.26 2.24
N LEU A 131 0.32 7.76 3.35
CA LEU A 131 -0.66 8.43 4.19
C LEU A 131 0.08 9.34 5.20
N PRO A 132 -0.25 10.64 5.27
CA PRO A 132 0.39 11.56 6.21
C PRO A 132 0.08 11.22 7.68
N ASP A 133 1.03 11.50 8.57
CA ASP A 133 0.96 11.12 9.99
C ASP A 133 -0.22 11.80 10.71
N ASP A 134 -0.42 13.11 10.50
CA ASP A 134 -1.53 13.88 11.08
C ASP A 134 -2.92 13.36 10.66
N LEU A 135 -3.04 12.86 9.44
CA LEU A 135 -4.24 12.24 8.92
C LEU A 135 -4.42 10.82 9.47
N SER A 136 -3.32 10.05 9.57
CA SER A 136 -3.31 8.71 10.16
C SER A 136 -3.80 8.70 11.61
N GLU A 137 -3.29 9.63 12.43
CA GLU A 137 -3.72 9.79 13.84
C GLU A 137 -5.23 10.03 13.97
N LYS A 138 -5.80 10.83 13.05
CA LYS A 138 -7.25 11.11 13.04
C LYS A 138 -8.07 9.90 12.60
N LEU A 139 -7.57 9.15 11.62
CA LEU A 139 -8.22 7.94 11.12
C LEU A 139 -8.21 6.83 12.18
N GLN A 140 -7.11 6.67 12.92
CA GLN A 140 -6.98 5.66 13.96
C GLN A 140 -8.08 5.75 15.03
N ALA A 141 -8.64 6.94 15.27
CA ALA A 141 -9.71 7.15 16.26
C ALA A 141 -11.06 6.51 15.88
N PHE A 142 -11.27 6.07 14.64
CA PHE A 142 -12.55 5.48 14.22
C PHE A 142 -12.47 4.42 13.12
N VAL A 143 -11.31 4.23 12.48
CA VAL A 143 -11.10 3.17 11.49
C VAL A 143 -10.88 1.85 12.22
N PRO A 144 -11.69 0.80 11.93
CA PRO A 144 -11.52 -0.50 12.55
C PRO A 144 -10.19 -1.14 12.12
N GLU A 145 -9.69 -2.07 12.93
CA GLU A 145 -8.53 -2.88 12.56
C GLU A 145 -8.84 -3.72 11.31
N PRO A 146 -7.88 -3.83 10.37
CA PRO A 146 -8.07 -4.61 9.16
C PRO A 146 -8.17 -6.11 9.47
N LYS A 147 -8.69 -6.87 8.50
CA LYS A 147 -8.80 -8.34 8.61
C LYS A 147 -7.45 -8.94 8.98
N ALA A 148 -7.40 -9.84 9.96
CA ALA A 148 -6.14 -10.52 10.29
C ALA A 148 -5.65 -11.34 9.08
N ILE A 149 -4.34 -11.26 8.79
CA ILE A 149 -3.72 -12.14 7.80
C ILE A 149 -3.86 -13.57 8.28
N THR A 150 -4.62 -14.37 7.53
CA THR A 150 -4.78 -15.80 7.76
C THR A 150 -4.10 -16.49 6.59
N LEU A 151 -2.90 -17.00 6.82
CA LEU A 151 -2.21 -17.85 5.86
C LEU A 151 -2.62 -19.29 6.15
N GLU A 152 -3.23 -19.95 5.17
CA GLU A 152 -3.45 -21.38 5.19
C GLU A 152 -2.08 -22.07 5.13
N SER A 153 -1.54 -22.40 6.30
CA SER A 153 -0.29 -23.14 6.40
C SER A 153 -0.57 -24.61 6.11
N THR A 154 0.15 -25.17 5.15
CA THR A 154 0.10 -26.61 4.87
C THR A 154 1.34 -27.26 5.46
N ASP A 155 1.16 -28.35 6.21
CA ASP A 155 2.27 -29.09 6.86
C ASP A 155 3.28 -29.65 5.87
N GLN A 156 2.88 -29.84 4.61
CA GLN A 156 3.72 -30.35 3.55
C GLN A 156 3.88 -29.30 2.43
N PRO A 157 5.11 -28.98 2.04
CA PRO A 157 5.37 -28.09 0.92
C PRO A 157 4.89 -28.74 -0.38
N PRO A 158 4.30 -27.96 -1.31
CA PRO A 158 3.86 -28.47 -2.61
C PRO A 158 5.05 -28.90 -3.45
N GLU A 159 4.90 -29.92 -4.30
CA GLU A 159 6.00 -30.44 -5.13
C GLU A 159 6.54 -29.42 -6.15
N SER A 160 5.70 -28.49 -6.60
CA SER A 160 6.08 -27.43 -7.51
C SER A 160 5.23 -26.18 -7.28
N ILE A 161 5.82 -25.02 -7.57
CA ILE A 161 5.13 -23.73 -7.59
C ILE A 161 5.17 -23.17 -9.00
N GLN A 162 4.06 -22.56 -9.43
CA GLN A 162 4.03 -21.83 -10.69
C GLN A 162 4.61 -20.43 -10.46
N VAL A 163 5.68 -20.11 -11.18
CA VAL A 163 6.34 -18.82 -11.12
C VAL A 163 6.19 -18.13 -12.48
N GLU A 164 5.69 -16.91 -12.47
CA GLU A 164 5.61 -16.08 -13.67
C GLU A 164 6.93 -15.34 -13.88
N PHE A 165 7.58 -15.61 -14.99
CA PHE A 165 8.79 -14.92 -15.42
C PHE A 165 8.45 -13.91 -16.52
N ARG A 166 8.92 -12.67 -16.35
CA ARG A 166 8.92 -11.69 -17.44
C ARG A 166 10.23 -11.81 -18.20
N SER A 167 10.17 -12.34 -19.42
CA SER A 167 11.33 -12.41 -20.30
C SER A 167 11.13 -11.58 -21.56
N TYR A 168 12.24 -11.17 -22.19
CA TYR A 168 12.19 -10.46 -23.45
C TYR A 168 12.54 -11.45 -24.56
N ASP A 169 11.58 -11.73 -25.44
CA ASP A 169 11.83 -12.50 -26.64
C ASP A 169 12.53 -11.59 -27.66
N TYR A 170 13.81 -11.85 -27.90
CA TYR A 170 14.65 -11.07 -28.80
C TYR A 170 14.29 -11.30 -30.29
N GLU A 171 13.75 -12.46 -30.64
CA GLU A 171 13.34 -12.77 -32.01
C GLU A 171 12.02 -12.08 -32.34
N ALA A 172 11.03 -12.19 -31.43
CA ALA A 172 9.73 -11.54 -31.58
C ALA A 172 9.75 -10.04 -31.21
N ARG A 173 10.85 -9.56 -30.60
CA ARG A 173 11.02 -8.20 -30.03
C ARG A 173 9.85 -7.79 -29.11
N LYS A 174 9.37 -8.73 -28.31
CA LYS A 174 8.22 -8.53 -27.42
C LYS A 174 8.55 -9.03 -26.02
N ARG A 175 7.95 -8.38 -25.03
CA ARG A 175 7.92 -8.91 -23.66
C ARG A 175 6.92 -10.05 -23.63
N ILE A 176 7.35 -11.20 -23.16
CA ILE A 176 6.50 -12.37 -22.95
C ILE A 176 6.50 -12.69 -21.46
N ASN A 177 5.33 -13.10 -20.97
CA ASN A 177 5.20 -13.66 -19.64
C ASN A 177 5.13 -15.17 -19.80
N THR A 178 6.09 -15.87 -19.20
CA THR A 178 6.13 -17.33 -19.22
C THR A 178 5.84 -17.83 -17.81
N ILE A 179 4.92 -18.78 -17.70
CA ILE A 179 4.65 -19.46 -16.43
C ILE A 179 5.42 -20.77 -16.47
N GLU A 180 6.35 -20.95 -15.53
CA GLU A 180 7.11 -22.19 -15.39
C GLU A 180 6.80 -22.84 -14.05
N ALA A 181 6.65 -24.18 -14.06
CA ALA A 181 6.52 -24.96 -12.85
C ALA A 181 7.93 -25.21 -12.28
N VAL A 182 8.27 -24.51 -11.20
CA VAL A 182 9.55 -24.64 -10.53
C VAL A 182 9.39 -25.68 -9.40
N PRO A 183 10.21 -26.75 -9.37
CA PRO A 183 10.12 -27.76 -8.32
C PRO A 183 10.54 -27.16 -6.97
N VAL A 184 9.78 -27.45 -5.93
CA VAL A 184 10.14 -27.08 -4.56
C VAL A 184 11.06 -28.16 -4.02
N VAL A 185 12.33 -27.83 -3.83
CA VAL A 185 13.30 -28.75 -3.24
C VAL A 185 13.37 -28.49 -1.75
N CYS A 186 12.85 -29.42 -0.96
CA CYS A 186 13.04 -29.40 0.49
C CYS A 186 14.42 -29.96 0.83
N CYS A 187 15.30 -29.12 1.34
CA CYS A 187 16.58 -29.55 1.89
C CYS A 187 16.44 -29.69 3.42
N PRO A 188 16.24 -30.89 3.97
CA PRO A 188 16.06 -31.11 5.42
C PRO A 188 17.40 -31.05 6.18
N THR A 189 18.34 -30.23 5.73
CA THR A 189 19.69 -30.08 6.32
C THR A 189 19.59 -29.67 7.79
N GLU A 190 18.57 -28.91 8.17
CA GLU A 190 18.32 -28.52 9.55
C GLU A 190 17.90 -29.69 10.45
N GLN A 191 17.00 -30.57 9.98
CA GLN A 191 16.58 -31.76 10.74
C GLN A 191 17.72 -32.77 10.87
N ALA A 192 18.50 -32.98 9.81
CA ALA A 192 19.67 -33.85 9.83
C ALA A 192 20.74 -33.32 10.81
N ALA A 193 21.02 -32.01 10.79
CA ALA A 193 21.97 -31.39 11.71
C ALA A 193 21.51 -31.46 13.17
N GLN A 194 20.23 -31.25 13.46
CA GLN A 194 19.67 -31.37 14.81
C GLN A 194 19.76 -32.81 15.35
N GLN A 195 19.49 -33.80 14.50
CA GLN A 195 19.62 -35.21 14.87
C GLN A 195 21.07 -35.61 15.12
N ASP A 196 22.01 -35.16 14.30
CA ASP A 196 23.45 -35.40 14.50
C ASP A 196 23.96 -34.75 15.79
N LEU A 197 23.57 -33.50 16.07
CA LEU A 197 23.97 -32.80 17.30
C LEU A 197 23.42 -33.50 18.55
N LEU A 198 22.15 -33.92 18.51
CA LEU A 198 21.54 -34.72 19.59
C LEU A 198 22.14 -36.12 19.72
N ALA A 199 22.64 -36.71 18.62
CA ALA A 199 23.35 -37.98 18.66
C ALA A 199 24.71 -37.81 19.35
N VAL A 200 25.50 -36.80 18.98
CA VAL A 200 26.80 -36.53 19.62
C VAL A 200 26.65 -36.23 21.12
N LEU A 201 25.66 -35.42 21.51
CA LEU A 201 25.44 -35.06 22.91
C LEU A 201 24.96 -36.24 23.77
N ARG A 202 24.27 -37.23 23.19
CA ARG A 202 23.87 -38.46 23.89
C ARG A 202 25.02 -39.40 24.20
N TRP A 203 26.15 -39.28 23.50
CA TRP A 203 27.35 -40.09 23.74
C TRP A 203 28.33 -39.46 24.74
N CYS A 204 28.06 -38.22 25.19
CA CYS A 204 28.90 -37.49 26.16
C CYS A 204 28.35 -37.47 27.59
N ILE A 205 27.31 -38.27 27.89
CA ILE A 205 26.73 -38.48 29.24
C ILE A 205 26.87 -39.96 29.57
#